data_AF-A0A1J5MVY1-F1
#
_entry.id   AF-A0A1J5MVY1-F1
#
_cell.length_a   1.000
_cell.length_b   1.000
_cell.length_c   1.000
_cell.angle_alpha   90.00
_cell.angle_beta   90.00
_cell.angle_gamma   90.00
#
_symmetry.space_group_name_H-M   'P 1'
#
loop_
_entity.id
_entity.type
_entity.pdbx_description
1 polymer ?
#
loop_
_entity_poly.entity_id
_entity_poly.type
_entity_poly.pdbx_seq_one_letter_code
_entity_poly.pdbx_strand_id
1 'polypeptide(L)'
;MDIAVNRILLACLAALAAACFPATALAAGGAGEEKNTLSLSGMRVEIASQGRTATFRLYDTDAAREFYEQLPLSLDLSNFRDAQWMFYPPKKLNVKPEEAYHDGKKGELSYYAPWGDAFMLYEDFYAGDEMHRLGVGLSGIDDIEAMSGTAVIRKMNPTDQKDEKTMRITVKANGKTIVFELNDSQASKDLYAQLPLDIDVENYSSNEKIYYPPKKLGTSNTPLVKAAKPGTLAYYAPWGDVVMFFGTFGSASGLYELGKAVQGGDQIPSLSGTLRIEAE
;
A
#
# COMPACT_ATOMS: atom_id res chain seq x y z
N MET A 1 12.29 55.04 -17.50
CA MET A 1 13.47 54.20 -17.24
C MET A 1 13.06 53.16 -16.21
N ASP A 2 12.09 52.30 -16.55
CA ASP A 2 12.20 51.13 -17.45
C ASP A 2 12.98 50.01 -16.72
N ILE A 3 12.50 48.77 -16.56
CA ILE A 3 11.56 47.97 -17.35
C ILE A 3 10.69 47.11 -16.43
N ALA A 4 9.40 47.09 -16.72
CA ALA A 4 8.37 46.26 -16.11
C ALA A 4 8.19 44.94 -16.90
N VAL A 5 7.95 43.85 -16.16
CA VAL A 5 6.89 42.83 -16.36
C VAL A 5 6.93 41.93 -17.63
N ASN A 6 6.56 40.66 -17.40
CA ASN A 6 5.85 39.73 -18.29
C ASN A 6 6.65 38.66 -19.06
N ARG A 7 6.41 37.38 -18.72
CA ARG A 7 6.23 36.21 -19.63
C ARG A 7 5.51 35.11 -18.83
N ILE A 8 4.17 35.04 -18.80
CA ILE A 8 3.24 34.39 -19.74
C ILE A 8 3.56 32.91 -20.03
N LEU A 9 2.70 32.06 -19.46
CA LEU A 9 2.03 30.87 -20.05
C LEU A 9 2.58 30.37 -21.39
N LEU A 10 3.02 29.11 -21.44
CA LEU A 10 3.02 28.33 -22.67
C LEU A 10 2.14 27.10 -22.48
N ALA A 11 0.96 27.16 -23.10
CA ALA A 11 0.10 26.02 -23.36
C ALA A 11 0.71 25.20 -24.50
N CYS A 12 0.90 23.89 -24.31
CA CYS A 12 1.20 22.97 -25.40
C CYS A 12 -0.10 22.35 -25.91
N LEU A 13 -0.54 22.88 -27.05
CA LEU A 13 -1.45 22.27 -27.99
C LEU A 13 -0.64 21.26 -28.82
N ALA A 14 -1.05 19.99 -28.91
CA ALA A 14 -0.55 19.06 -29.91
C ALA A 14 -1.71 18.32 -30.58
N ALA A 15 -1.61 18.20 -31.90
CA ALA A 15 -2.70 18.04 -32.86
C ALA A 15 -3.39 16.67 -32.86
N LEU A 16 -4.69 16.73 -33.12
CA LEU A 16 -5.54 15.62 -33.57
C LEU A 16 -5.16 15.27 -35.02
N ALA A 17 -4.72 14.03 -35.28
CA ALA A 17 -4.63 13.49 -36.63
C ALA A 17 -5.53 12.26 -36.74
N ALA A 18 -6.71 12.45 -37.34
CA ALA A 18 -7.59 11.37 -37.76
C ALA A 18 -7.07 10.78 -39.07
N ALA A 19 -6.67 9.51 -39.06
CA ALA A 19 -6.49 8.71 -40.25
C ALA A 19 -7.48 7.54 -40.19
N CYS A 20 -8.43 7.53 -41.12
CA CYS A 20 -9.49 6.55 -41.25
C CYS A 20 -9.12 5.59 -42.40
N PHE A 21 -8.95 4.30 -42.12
CA PHE A 21 -8.86 3.22 -43.13
C PHE A 21 -9.44 1.91 -42.56
N PRO A 22 -9.94 1.00 -43.43
CA PRO A 22 -11.14 0.21 -43.16
C PRO A 22 -10.91 -1.06 -42.35
N ALA A 23 -12.01 -1.56 -41.79
CA ALA A 23 -12.10 -2.78 -41.01
C ALA A 23 -11.91 -4.05 -41.87
N THR A 24 -11.02 -4.92 -41.40
CA THR A 24 -11.02 -6.34 -41.72
C THR A 24 -10.73 -7.12 -40.45
N ALA A 25 -11.71 -7.89 -40.00
CA ALA A 25 -11.63 -8.75 -38.83
C ALA A 25 -10.72 -9.95 -39.08
N LEU A 26 -9.77 -10.21 -38.18
CA LEU A 26 -9.24 -11.55 -37.93
C LEU A 26 -8.96 -11.70 -36.43
N ALA A 27 -9.56 -12.71 -35.83
CA ALA A 27 -9.43 -13.07 -34.42
C ALA A 27 -8.06 -13.71 -34.14
N ALA A 28 -7.37 -13.27 -33.08
CA ALA A 28 -6.40 -14.07 -32.34
C ALA A 28 -5.99 -13.37 -31.02
N GLY A 29 -6.13 -14.07 -29.90
CA GLY A 29 -5.26 -13.95 -28.72
C GLY A 29 -5.42 -12.70 -27.84
N GLY A 30 -6.43 -12.69 -26.97
CA GLY A 30 -6.39 -11.83 -25.78
C GLY A 30 -5.36 -12.36 -24.79
N ALA A 31 -4.10 -11.91 -24.92
CA ALA A 31 -3.14 -11.97 -23.84
C ALA A 31 -3.51 -10.86 -22.85
N GLY A 32 -4.00 -11.24 -21.67
CA GLY A 32 -4.27 -10.30 -20.60
C GLY A 32 -2.98 -9.57 -20.22
N GLU A 33 -3.09 -8.26 -20.02
CA GLU A 33 -2.07 -7.46 -19.33
C GLU A 33 -1.81 -8.10 -17.96
N GLU A 34 -0.68 -8.79 -17.81
CA GLU A 34 -0.08 -8.99 -16.50
C GLU A 34 0.25 -7.61 -15.95
N LYS A 35 -0.60 -7.08 -15.05
CA LYS A 35 -0.26 -5.91 -14.24
C LYS A 35 1.00 -6.27 -13.45
N ASN A 36 2.15 -5.82 -13.94
CA ASN A 36 3.45 -5.99 -13.32
C ASN A 36 3.44 -5.32 -11.93
N THR A 37 3.05 -6.10 -10.91
CA THR A 37 2.85 -5.58 -9.56
C THR A 37 4.20 -5.59 -8.87
N LEU A 38 4.84 -4.42 -8.78
CA LEU A 38 6.15 -4.27 -8.15
C LEU A 38 6.12 -4.78 -6.70
N SER A 39 7.12 -5.57 -6.32
CA SER A 39 7.27 -6.09 -4.96
C SER A 39 7.78 -5.00 -4.01
N LEU A 40 7.36 -5.02 -2.74
CA LEU A 40 7.83 -4.09 -1.72
C LEU A 40 9.07 -4.61 -1.00
N SER A 41 10.05 -3.73 -0.78
CA SER A 41 11.30 -4.04 -0.07
C SER A 41 11.12 -3.97 1.46
N GLY A 42 12.20 -4.14 2.23
CA GLY A 42 12.23 -3.83 3.66
C GLY A 42 12.54 -2.35 3.98
N MET A 43 12.86 -1.54 2.97
CA MET A 43 13.27 -0.15 3.15
C MET A 43 12.06 0.73 3.49
N ARG A 44 12.20 1.53 4.55
CA ARG A 44 11.18 2.48 5.00
C ARG A 44 11.82 3.85 5.18
N VAL A 45 11.09 4.89 4.78
CA VAL A 45 11.53 6.28 4.90
C VAL A 45 10.49 7.09 5.64
N GLU A 46 10.98 8.02 6.44
CA GLU A 46 10.21 9.08 7.07
C GLU A 46 10.48 10.38 6.31
N ILE A 47 9.43 11.09 5.92
CA ILE A 47 9.51 12.43 5.33
C ILE A 47 8.77 13.39 6.26
N ALA A 48 9.50 14.36 6.81
CA ALA A 48 8.97 15.32 7.76
C ALA A 48 9.14 16.76 7.26
N SER A 49 8.09 17.57 7.38
CA SER A 49 8.07 18.98 6.98
C SER A 49 7.04 19.74 7.82
N GLN A 50 7.41 20.91 8.34
CA GLN A 50 6.51 21.77 9.16
C GLN A 50 5.85 21.04 10.33
N GLY A 51 6.57 20.15 11.02
CA GLY A 51 6.04 19.36 12.14
C GLY A 51 5.05 18.25 11.74
N ARG A 52 4.83 18.04 10.44
CA ARG A 52 4.08 16.90 9.89
C ARG A 52 5.04 15.82 9.44
N THR A 53 4.57 14.58 9.48
CA THR A 53 5.38 13.41 9.14
C THR A 53 4.53 12.45 8.33
N ALA A 54 5.08 11.97 7.22
CA ALA A 54 4.54 10.85 6.45
C ALA A 54 5.60 9.75 6.35
N THR A 55 5.17 8.50 6.39
CA THR A 55 6.07 7.35 6.26
C THR A 55 5.73 6.53 5.03
N PHE A 56 6.77 6.01 4.36
CA PHE A 56 6.63 5.25 3.12
C PHE A 56 7.44 3.96 3.20
N ARG A 57 6.90 2.91 2.60
CA ARG A 57 7.64 1.69 2.27
C ARG A 57 8.06 1.74 0.81
N LEU A 58 9.35 1.52 0.54
CA LEU A 58 9.86 1.60 -0.82
C LEU A 58 9.71 0.26 -1.55
N TYR A 59 9.49 0.34 -2.87
CA TYR A 59 9.49 -0.83 -3.74
C TYR A 59 10.89 -1.45 -3.85
N ASP A 60 10.98 -2.72 -4.23
CA ASP A 60 12.24 -3.40 -4.55
C ASP A 60 12.65 -3.11 -5.99
N THR A 61 12.94 -1.84 -6.26
CA THR A 61 13.45 -1.33 -7.54
C THR A 61 14.82 -0.70 -7.38
N ASP A 62 15.55 -0.56 -8.48
CA ASP A 62 16.88 0.07 -8.46
C ASP A 62 16.77 1.55 -8.08
N ALA A 63 15.79 2.28 -8.63
CA ALA A 63 15.50 3.67 -8.28
C ALA A 63 15.22 3.87 -6.78
N ALA A 64 14.38 3.00 -6.19
CA ALA A 64 14.07 3.05 -4.76
C ALA A 64 15.30 2.83 -3.88
N ARG A 65 16.17 1.88 -4.27
CA ARG A 65 17.43 1.60 -3.55
C ARG A 65 18.39 2.77 -3.64
N GLU A 66 18.58 3.33 -4.83
CA GLU A 66 19.44 4.50 -5.06
C GLU A 66 18.93 5.74 -4.32
N PHE A 67 17.61 5.93 -4.24
CA PHE A 67 17.02 6.99 -3.43
C PHE A 67 17.32 6.78 -1.94
N TYR A 68 17.11 5.56 -1.45
CA TYR A 68 17.38 5.19 -0.06
C TYR A 68 18.85 5.36 0.33
N GLU A 69 19.78 5.05 -0.58
CA GLU A 69 21.23 5.23 -0.37
C GLU A 69 21.65 6.68 -0.20
N GLN A 70 20.90 7.63 -0.75
CA GLN A 70 21.18 9.07 -0.62
C GLN A 70 20.76 9.65 0.73
N LEU A 71 19.98 8.92 1.53
CA LEU A 71 19.46 9.42 2.81
C LEU A 71 20.53 9.41 3.92
N PRO A 72 20.51 10.42 4.84
CA PRO A 72 19.46 11.42 5.03
C PRO A 72 19.57 12.64 4.09
N LEU A 73 18.42 13.26 3.77
CA LEU A 73 18.33 14.44 2.91
C LEU A 73 17.53 15.56 3.57
N SER A 74 17.82 16.81 3.19
CA SER A 74 17.04 18.00 3.52
C SER A 74 16.84 18.79 2.23
N LEU A 75 15.62 18.78 1.68
CA LEU A 75 15.31 19.26 0.33
C LEU A 75 14.10 20.19 0.33
N ASP A 76 14.14 21.23 -0.48
CA ASP A 76 13.02 22.15 -0.62
C ASP A 76 11.88 21.51 -1.43
N LEU A 77 10.66 21.68 -0.93
CA LEU A 77 9.43 21.22 -1.57
C LEU A 77 8.89 22.29 -2.51
N SER A 78 8.47 21.87 -3.70
CA SER A 78 7.71 22.67 -4.67
C SER A 78 6.36 22.03 -4.92
N ASN A 79 5.28 22.80 -4.79
CA ASN A 79 3.93 22.29 -5.06
C ASN A 79 3.66 22.28 -6.56
N PHE A 80 2.97 21.26 -7.06
CA PHE A 80 2.49 21.24 -8.43
C PHE A 80 1.02 20.84 -8.50
N ARG A 81 0.22 21.71 -9.14
CA ARG A 81 -1.20 21.52 -9.44
C ARG A 81 -2.08 21.15 -8.24
N ASP A 82 -1.70 21.56 -7.04
CA ASP A 82 -2.45 21.25 -5.81
C ASP A 82 -2.71 19.74 -5.63
N ALA A 83 -1.78 18.90 -6.12
CA ALA A 83 -1.88 17.44 -6.01
C ALA A 83 -0.59 16.77 -5.49
N GLN A 84 0.56 17.43 -5.66
CA GLN A 84 1.85 16.82 -5.34
C GLN A 84 2.87 17.80 -4.78
N TRP A 85 3.71 17.29 -3.87
CA TRP A 85 4.91 17.96 -3.38
C TRP A 85 6.14 17.33 -4.02
N MET A 86 6.88 18.12 -4.81
CA MET A 86 8.08 17.71 -5.54
C MET A 86 9.36 18.10 -4.80
N PHE A 87 10.40 17.29 -4.92
CA PHE A 87 11.76 17.56 -4.45
C PHE A 87 12.79 16.86 -5.37
N TYR A 88 14.04 17.27 -5.30
CA TYR A 88 15.09 16.77 -6.21
C TYR A 88 16.16 15.98 -5.43
N PRO A 89 16.21 14.65 -5.57
CA PRO A 89 17.33 13.86 -5.06
C PRO A 89 18.66 14.39 -5.61
N PRO A 90 19.74 14.48 -4.80
CA PRO A 90 21.04 14.98 -5.25
C PRO A 90 21.63 14.26 -6.47
N LYS A 91 21.33 12.96 -6.62
CA LYS A 91 21.66 12.16 -7.79
C LYS A 91 20.38 11.65 -8.44
N LYS A 92 20.33 11.74 -9.76
CA LYS A 92 19.27 11.10 -10.57
C LYS A 92 19.24 9.60 -10.31
N LEU A 93 18.04 9.06 -10.30
CA LEU A 93 17.75 7.65 -10.06
C LEU A 93 17.60 6.92 -11.40
N ASN A 94 18.07 5.67 -11.45
CA ASN A 94 17.94 4.79 -12.60
C ASN A 94 16.60 4.05 -12.55
N VAL A 95 15.80 4.23 -13.59
CA VAL A 95 14.49 3.61 -13.74
C VAL A 95 14.47 2.65 -14.93
N LYS A 96 13.51 1.72 -14.93
CA LYS A 96 13.26 0.82 -16.06
C LYS A 96 11.91 1.14 -16.70
N PRO A 97 11.80 1.15 -18.04
CA PRO A 97 10.53 1.43 -18.73
C PRO A 97 9.38 0.53 -18.30
N GLU A 98 9.64 -0.73 -17.95
CA GLU A 98 8.63 -1.68 -17.47
C GLU A 98 8.09 -1.39 -16.05
N GLU A 99 8.68 -0.44 -15.33
CA GLU A 99 8.24 0.04 -14.02
C GLU A 99 7.43 1.36 -14.14
N ALA A 100 7.25 1.87 -15.36
CA ALA A 100 6.53 3.11 -15.63
C ALA A 100 5.02 2.95 -15.43
N TYR A 101 4.38 4.03 -15.00
CA TYR A 101 2.93 4.09 -14.80
C TYR A 101 2.42 5.53 -14.91
N HIS A 102 1.09 5.68 -15.00
CA HIS A 102 0.42 6.97 -15.21
C HIS A 102 -0.64 7.30 -14.16
N ASP A 103 -1.22 6.29 -13.51
CA ASP A 103 -2.34 6.41 -12.57
C ASP A 103 -1.86 6.55 -11.11
N GLY A 104 -1.22 7.69 -10.82
CA GLY A 104 -0.82 8.10 -9.48
C GLY A 104 -1.99 8.14 -8.49
N LYS A 105 -1.80 7.54 -7.32
CA LYS A 105 -2.78 7.56 -6.22
C LYS A 105 -2.27 8.36 -5.03
N LYS A 106 -3.20 8.98 -4.30
CA LYS A 106 -2.90 9.61 -3.01
C LYS A 106 -2.09 8.65 -2.13
N GLY A 107 -0.98 9.13 -1.58
CA GLY A 107 -0.05 8.37 -0.76
C GLY A 107 1.06 7.65 -1.52
N GLU A 108 1.16 7.79 -2.84
CA GLU A 108 2.34 7.29 -3.56
C GLU A 108 3.52 8.25 -3.48
N LEU A 109 4.72 7.67 -3.40
CA LEU A 109 6.00 8.35 -3.59
C LEU A 109 6.55 7.90 -4.95
N SER A 110 6.85 8.86 -5.80
CA SER A 110 7.13 8.60 -7.21
C SER A 110 8.27 9.44 -7.74
N TYR A 111 8.77 9.08 -8.92
CA TYR A 111 9.91 9.72 -9.58
C TYR A 111 9.63 9.98 -11.04
N TYR A 112 9.95 11.20 -11.48
CA TYR A 112 9.86 11.63 -12.87
C TYR A 112 11.27 11.74 -13.46
N ALA A 113 11.67 10.69 -14.21
CA ALA A 113 13.03 10.54 -14.72
C ALA A 113 13.54 11.67 -15.63
N PRO A 114 12.72 12.28 -16.52
CA PRO A 114 13.19 13.34 -17.41
C PRO A 114 13.85 14.51 -16.66
N TRP A 115 13.22 14.98 -15.58
CA TRP A 115 13.73 16.11 -14.80
C TRP A 115 14.45 15.69 -13.52
N GLY A 116 14.21 14.48 -13.05
CA GLY A 116 14.84 13.93 -11.86
C GLY A 116 14.23 14.41 -10.55
N ASP A 117 12.98 14.84 -10.57
CA ASP A 117 12.21 15.10 -9.37
C ASP A 117 11.55 13.82 -8.84
N ALA A 118 11.56 13.69 -7.52
CA ALA A 118 10.68 12.79 -6.81
C ALA A 118 9.52 13.60 -6.21
N PHE A 119 8.37 12.97 -6.02
CA PHE A 119 7.19 13.65 -5.52
C PHE A 119 6.30 12.75 -4.68
N MET A 120 5.65 13.35 -3.69
CA MET A 120 4.62 12.73 -2.85
C MET A 120 3.24 13.19 -3.32
N LEU A 121 2.36 12.24 -3.63
CA LEU A 121 0.97 12.52 -3.99
C LEU A 121 0.12 12.66 -2.73
N TYR A 122 -0.58 13.78 -2.57
CA TYR A 122 -1.63 13.95 -1.54
C TYR A 122 -3.03 14.00 -2.14
N GLU A 123 -3.15 13.98 -3.47
CA GLU A 123 -4.36 13.74 -4.24
C GLU A 123 -4.08 12.70 -5.33
N ASP A 124 -5.14 12.12 -5.92
CA ASP A 124 -5.00 11.28 -7.11
C ASP A 124 -4.51 12.12 -8.30
N PHE A 125 -3.55 11.58 -9.04
CA PHE A 125 -2.90 12.30 -10.14
C PHE A 125 -2.70 11.40 -11.35
N TYR A 126 -3.29 11.78 -12.48
CA TYR A 126 -3.04 11.12 -13.75
C TYR A 126 -1.98 11.88 -14.54
N ALA A 127 -0.83 11.26 -14.77
CA ALA A 127 0.24 11.84 -15.57
C ALA A 127 0.06 11.53 -17.05
N GLY A 128 0.23 12.56 -17.89
CA GLY A 128 0.35 12.37 -19.33
C GLY A 128 1.67 11.71 -19.75
N ASP A 129 2.68 11.79 -18.88
CA ASP A 129 4.00 11.21 -19.08
C ASP A 129 4.24 10.01 -18.14
N GLU A 130 5.31 9.26 -18.37
CA GLU A 130 5.73 8.11 -17.57
C GLU A 130 6.31 8.55 -16.21
N MET A 131 5.64 8.14 -15.13
CA MET A 131 6.15 8.22 -13.75
C MET A 131 6.66 6.85 -13.31
N HIS A 132 7.51 6.79 -12.29
CA HIS A 132 8.04 5.54 -11.75
C HIS A 132 7.78 5.45 -10.25
N ARG A 133 7.34 4.29 -9.77
CA ARG A 133 7.02 4.08 -8.35
C ARG A 133 8.29 3.98 -7.52
N LEU A 134 8.43 4.84 -6.50
CA LEU A 134 9.49 4.72 -5.48
C LEU A 134 8.99 4.06 -4.21
N GLY A 135 7.78 4.41 -3.76
CA GLY A 135 7.21 3.84 -2.54
C GLY A 135 5.71 4.06 -2.40
N VAL A 136 5.15 3.41 -1.39
CA VAL A 136 3.75 3.50 -0.99
C VAL A 136 3.67 3.99 0.44
N GLY A 137 2.73 4.90 0.69
CA GLY A 137 2.45 5.48 1.98
C GLY A 137 1.98 4.46 3.00
N LEU A 138 2.47 4.56 4.22
CA LEU A 138 2.09 3.73 5.37
C LEU A 138 1.25 4.53 6.38
N SER A 139 1.72 5.73 6.74
CA SER A 139 1.08 6.60 7.73
C SER A 139 1.32 8.08 7.42
N GLY A 140 0.52 8.96 8.01
CA GLY A 140 0.66 10.42 7.85
C GLY A 140 0.33 10.94 6.45
N ILE A 141 -0.40 10.17 5.64
CA ILE A 141 -0.68 10.51 4.24
C ILE A 141 -1.62 11.70 4.11
N ASP A 142 -2.59 11.83 5.01
CA ASP A 142 -3.49 12.99 5.05
C ASP A 142 -2.77 14.27 5.48
N ASP A 143 -1.60 14.16 6.12
CA ASP A 143 -0.80 15.30 6.54
C ASP A 143 0.10 15.86 5.43
N ILE A 144 0.29 15.13 4.33
CA ILE A 144 1.18 15.52 3.22
C ILE A 144 0.70 16.82 2.58
N GLU A 145 -0.62 16.99 2.37
CA GLU A 145 -1.20 18.19 1.73
C GLU A 145 -0.69 19.47 2.39
N ALA A 146 -0.60 19.47 3.71
CA ALA A 146 -0.27 20.65 4.49
C ALA A 146 1.24 20.82 4.76
N MET A 147 2.11 19.93 4.28
CA MET A 147 3.57 20.13 4.26
C MET A 147 3.96 21.35 3.41
N SER A 148 5.16 21.90 3.61
CA SER A 148 5.71 23.00 2.77
C SER A 148 7.14 23.38 3.18
N GLY A 149 7.83 24.15 2.34
CA GLY A 149 9.21 24.56 2.63
C GLY A 149 10.15 23.37 2.54
N THR A 150 11.07 23.21 3.49
CA THR A 150 12.05 22.13 3.45
C THR A 150 11.49 20.85 4.08
N ALA A 151 11.63 19.73 3.38
CA ALA A 151 11.40 18.39 3.89
C ALA A 151 12.71 17.73 4.33
N VAL A 152 12.68 17.06 5.48
CA VAL A 152 13.77 16.22 5.95
C VAL A 152 13.39 14.76 5.76
N ILE A 153 14.23 14.02 5.05
CA ILE A 153 13.98 12.64 4.65
C ILE A 153 15.00 11.74 5.32
N ARG A 154 14.53 10.74 6.06
CA ARG A 154 15.39 9.83 6.85
C ARG A 154 15.03 8.38 6.60
N LYS A 155 16.03 7.51 6.76
CA LYS A 155 15.82 6.07 6.88
C LYS A 155 15.11 5.80 8.20
N MET A 156 14.08 4.95 8.19
CA MET A 156 13.51 4.43 9.43
C MET A 156 14.26 3.17 9.83
N ASN A 157 14.77 3.12 11.07
CA ASN A 157 15.26 1.86 11.60
C ASN A 157 14.07 0.94 11.89
N PRO A 158 14.24 -0.39 11.83
CA PRO A 158 13.20 -1.33 12.26
C PRO A 158 12.69 -1.09 13.69
N THR A 159 13.51 -0.47 14.55
CA THR A 159 13.17 -0.09 15.92
C THR A 159 12.47 1.26 16.07
N ASP A 160 12.44 2.08 15.01
CA ASP A 160 11.72 3.36 14.98
C ASP A 160 10.21 3.16 14.71
N GLN A 161 9.75 1.90 14.73
CA GLN A 161 8.33 1.49 14.73
C GLN A 161 7.57 1.85 16.03
N LYS A 162 8.08 2.78 16.84
CA LYS A 162 7.32 3.32 17.97
C LYS A 162 6.32 4.33 17.41
N ASP A 163 5.09 3.86 17.23
CA ASP A 163 3.83 4.60 17.02
C ASP A 163 3.01 4.17 15.78
N GLU A 164 3.33 3.03 15.15
CA GLU A 164 2.25 2.23 14.54
C GLU A 164 1.58 1.46 15.68
N LYS A 165 0.46 1.98 16.20
CA LYS A 165 -0.38 1.25 17.15
C LYS A 165 -0.70 -0.11 16.52
N THR A 166 -0.04 -1.16 16.98
CA THR A 166 -0.18 -2.49 16.40
C THR A 166 -1.60 -2.93 16.66
N MET A 167 -2.42 -3.02 15.61
CA MET A 167 -3.82 -3.41 15.76
C MET A 167 -3.86 -4.85 16.24
N ARG A 168 -4.38 -5.06 17.44
CA ARG A 168 -4.56 -6.39 17.99
C ARG A 168 -6.03 -6.68 18.20
N ILE A 169 -6.37 -7.93 17.95
CA ILE A 169 -7.72 -8.42 18.20
C ILE A 169 -7.63 -9.61 19.14
N THR A 170 -8.58 -9.68 20.07
CA THR A 170 -8.74 -10.82 20.95
C THR A 170 -9.93 -11.63 20.48
N VAL A 171 -9.72 -12.92 20.21
CA VAL A 171 -10.77 -13.90 19.89
C VAL A 171 -10.99 -14.80 21.11
N LYS A 172 -12.21 -14.79 21.65
CA LYS A 172 -12.59 -15.58 22.82
C LYS A 172 -13.72 -16.55 22.48
N ALA A 173 -13.58 -17.81 22.88
CA ALA A 173 -14.68 -18.78 22.86
C ALA A 173 -14.40 -19.91 23.86
N ASN A 174 -15.42 -20.39 24.57
CA ASN A 174 -15.33 -21.54 25.47
C ASN A 174 -14.14 -21.47 26.47
N GLY A 175 -13.91 -20.29 27.05
CA GLY A 175 -12.81 -20.04 28.01
C GLY A 175 -11.41 -19.94 27.38
N LYS A 176 -11.30 -20.00 26.06
CA LYS A 176 -10.04 -19.84 25.30
C LYS A 176 -9.89 -18.41 24.85
N THR A 177 -8.66 -17.95 24.75
CA THR A 177 -8.33 -16.57 24.37
C THR A 177 -7.13 -16.61 23.44
N ILE A 178 -7.31 -16.07 22.24
CA ILE A 178 -6.27 -15.97 21.21
C ILE A 178 -6.10 -14.51 20.88
N VAL A 179 -4.85 -14.03 20.87
CA VAL A 179 -4.53 -12.67 20.47
C VAL A 179 -3.86 -12.72 19.10
N PHE A 180 -4.44 -12.02 18.14
CA PHE A 180 -3.87 -11.83 16.82
C PHE A 180 -3.33 -10.41 16.69
N GLU A 181 -2.13 -10.30 16.16
CA GLU A 181 -1.57 -9.04 15.69
C GLU A 181 -1.88 -8.89 14.20
N LEU A 182 -2.60 -7.83 13.85
CA LEU A 182 -2.98 -7.49 12.49
C LEU A 182 -1.90 -6.64 11.81
N ASN A 183 -1.76 -6.81 10.51
CA ASN A 183 -0.96 -5.92 9.67
C ASN A 183 -1.71 -4.60 9.38
N ASP A 184 -1.04 -3.68 8.70
CA ASP A 184 -1.51 -2.32 8.37
C ASP A 184 -2.36 -2.24 7.09
N SER A 185 -2.75 -3.38 6.51
CA SER A 185 -3.49 -3.45 5.26
C SER A 185 -4.93 -2.93 5.36
N GLN A 186 -5.54 -2.62 4.21
CA GLN A 186 -6.94 -2.20 4.16
C GLN A 186 -7.86 -3.27 4.75
N ALA A 187 -7.65 -4.55 4.45
CA ALA A 187 -8.50 -5.62 4.94
C ALA A 187 -8.44 -5.74 6.47
N SER A 188 -7.26 -5.60 7.06
CA SER A 188 -7.07 -5.61 8.51
C SER A 188 -7.76 -4.43 9.19
N LYS A 189 -7.64 -3.22 8.62
CA LYS A 189 -8.33 -2.01 9.09
C LYS A 189 -9.85 -2.18 9.02
N ASP A 190 -10.37 -2.73 7.92
CA ASP A 190 -11.80 -2.98 7.73
C ASP A 190 -12.34 -4.03 8.70
N LEU A 191 -11.56 -5.07 9.03
CA LEU A 191 -11.94 -6.04 10.05
C LEU A 191 -11.98 -5.39 11.43
N TYR A 192 -10.94 -4.64 11.79
CA TYR A 192 -10.84 -3.95 13.08
C TYR A 192 -11.98 -2.96 13.28
N ALA A 193 -12.39 -2.24 12.23
CA ALA A 193 -13.50 -1.29 12.24
C ALA A 193 -14.89 -1.94 12.45
N GLN A 194 -15.01 -3.26 12.30
CA GLN A 194 -16.26 -3.99 12.54
C GLN A 194 -16.37 -4.52 13.97
N LEU A 195 -15.33 -4.38 14.79
CA LEU A 195 -15.32 -4.89 16.15
C LEU A 195 -16.12 -3.98 17.12
N PRO A 196 -16.73 -4.55 18.17
CA PRO A 196 -16.71 -5.96 18.54
C PRO A 196 -17.70 -6.83 17.75
N LEU A 197 -17.41 -8.13 17.65
CA LEU A 197 -18.27 -9.13 16.99
C LEU A 197 -18.62 -10.27 17.94
N ASP A 198 -19.85 -10.76 17.83
CA ASP A 198 -20.29 -12.06 18.33
C ASP A 198 -20.71 -12.88 17.11
N ILE A 199 -19.90 -13.89 16.75
CA ILE A 199 -20.05 -14.60 15.48
C ILE A 199 -19.72 -16.08 15.59
N ASP A 200 -20.52 -16.92 14.94
CA ASP A 200 -20.28 -18.36 14.95
C ASP A 200 -19.05 -18.75 14.12
N VAL A 201 -18.27 -19.70 14.66
CA VAL A 201 -17.11 -20.29 13.97
C VAL A 201 -17.44 -21.66 13.42
N GLU A 202 -16.96 -21.92 12.21
CA GLU A 202 -17.11 -23.19 11.52
C GLU A 202 -15.75 -23.88 11.33
N ASN A 203 -15.77 -25.20 11.25
CA ASN A 203 -14.62 -25.95 10.73
C ASN A 203 -14.64 -25.88 9.22
N TYR A 204 -13.49 -25.59 8.62
CA TYR A 204 -13.28 -25.81 7.21
C TYR A 204 -12.09 -26.73 7.01
N SER A 205 -12.27 -27.78 6.21
CA SER A 205 -11.23 -28.80 5.99
C SER A 205 -10.69 -29.38 7.32
N SER A 206 -9.43 -29.78 7.35
CA SER A 206 -8.73 -30.33 8.52
C SER A 206 -7.77 -29.35 9.20
N ASN A 207 -7.70 -28.11 8.72
CA ASN A 207 -6.63 -27.16 9.05
C ASN A 207 -7.12 -25.73 9.31
N GLU A 208 -8.43 -25.45 9.21
CA GLU A 208 -8.98 -24.09 9.22
C GLU A 208 -10.22 -23.95 10.12
N LYS A 209 -10.29 -22.80 10.80
CA LYS A 209 -11.52 -22.28 11.40
C LYS A 209 -11.94 -21.05 10.62
N ILE A 210 -13.20 -20.95 10.22
CA ILE A 210 -13.69 -19.82 9.43
C ILE A 210 -14.87 -19.12 10.10
N TYR A 211 -15.04 -17.84 9.78
CA TYR A 211 -16.25 -17.07 10.09
C TYR A 211 -16.47 -15.97 9.04
N TYR A 212 -17.69 -15.44 8.94
CA TYR A 212 -18.06 -14.44 7.92
C TYR A 212 -18.26 -13.04 8.54
N PRO A 213 -17.31 -12.10 8.41
CA PRO A 213 -17.51 -10.75 8.93
C PRO A 213 -18.80 -10.11 8.37
N PRO A 214 -19.51 -9.25 9.14
CA PRO A 214 -20.76 -8.63 8.70
C PRO A 214 -20.67 -7.87 7.36
N LYS A 215 -19.50 -7.31 7.04
CA LYS A 215 -19.19 -6.66 5.77
C LYS A 215 -17.92 -7.27 5.17
N LYS A 216 -17.91 -7.41 3.84
CA LYS A 216 -16.72 -7.77 3.07
C LYS A 216 -15.61 -6.76 3.30
N LEU A 217 -14.38 -7.25 3.36
CA LEU A 217 -13.17 -6.44 3.57
C LEU A 217 -12.60 -5.98 2.23
N GLY A 218 -12.13 -4.74 2.16
CA GLY A 218 -11.41 -4.19 1.01
C GLY A 218 -9.99 -4.75 0.94
N THR A 219 -9.59 -5.27 -0.21
CA THR A 219 -8.30 -5.99 -0.38
C THR A 219 -7.19 -5.13 -0.97
N SER A 220 -7.42 -3.83 -1.15
CA SER A 220 -6.42 -2.87 -1.60
C SER A 220 -5.20 -2.87 -0.67
N ASN A 221 -3.99 -2.86 -1.23
CA ASN A 221 -2.74 -2.88 -0.46
C ASN A 221 -2.67 -4.00 0.59
N THR A 222 -3.35 -5.12 0.35
CA THR A 222 -3.35 -6.27 1.27
C THR A 222 -2.46 -7.38 0.68
N PRO A 223 -1.45 -7.86 1.43
CA PRO A 223 -0.57 -8.91 0.93
C PRO A 223 -1.32 -10.24 0.77
N LEU A 224 -0.97 -11.02 -0.26
CA LEU A 224 -1.44 -12.39 -0.39
C LEU A 224 -0.68 -13.32 0.55
N VAL A 225 -1.37 -14.34 1.07
CA VAL A 225 -0.75 -15.44 1.79
C VAL A 225 0.09 -16.26 0.81
N LYS A 226 1.40 -16.31 1.02
CA LYS A 226 2.32 -17.17 0.24
C LYS A 226 2.33 -18.62 0.73
N ALA A 227 2.30 -18.79 2.05
CA ALA A 227 2.23 -20.08 2.73
C ALA A 227 1.67 -19.87 4.14
N ALA A 228 0.46 -20.37 4.40
CA ALA A 228 -0.14 -20.30 5.72
C ALA A 228 0.51 -21.32 6.66
N LYS A 229 0.74 -20.89 7.91
CA LYS A 229 1.21 -21.72 9.01
C LYS A 229 0.20 -21.68 10.16
N PRO A 230 0.23 -22.62 11.11
CA PRO A 230 -0.57 -22.52 12.33
C PRO A 230 -0.41 -21.13 12.98
N GLY A 231 -1.54 -20.49 13.29
CA GLY A 231 -1.62 -19.12 13.79
C GLY A 231 -1.80 -18.05 12.72
N THR A 232 -1.79 -18.36 11.42
CA THR A 232 -2.05 -17.36 10.36
C THR A 232 -3.52 -16.94 10.39
N LEU A 233 -3.77 -15.63 10.31
CA LEU A 233 -5.09 -15.04 10.10
C LEU A 233 -5.17 -14.49 8.68
N ALA A 234 -6.19 -14.88 7.93
CA ALA A 234 -6.36 -14.49 6.54
C ALA A 234 -7.81 -14.12 6.21
N TYR A 235 -8.01 -13.46 5.08
CA TYR A 235 -9.31 -13.19 4.48
C TYR A 235 -9.35 -13.79 3.10
N TYR A 236 -10.33 -14.65 2.83
CA TYR A 236 -10.52 -15.24 1.51
C TYR A 236 -11.62 -14.51 0.76
N ALA A 237 -11.20 -13.56 -0.08
CA ALA A 237 -12.09 -12.62 -0.77
C ALA A 237 -13.17 -13.27 -1.67
N PRO A 238 -12.94 -14.43 -2.33
CA PRO A 238 -13.97 -15.07 -3.14
C PRO A 238 -15.23 -15.43 -2.34
N TRP A 239 -15.10 -15.80 -1.07
CA TRP A 239 -16.23 -16.17 -0.21
C TRP A 239 -16.55 -15.11 0.84
N GLY A 240 -15.60 -14.26 1.17
CA GLY A 240 -15.77 -13.20 2.14
C GLY A 240 -15.67 -13.69 3.58
N ASP A 241 -14.94 -14.77 3.84
CA ASP A 241 -14.67 -15.34 5.15
C ASP A 241 -13.28 -14.97 5.67
N VAL A 242 -13.17 -14.90 6.99
CA VAL A 242 -11.91 -14.81 7.71
C VAL A 242 -11.51 -16.20 8.16
N VAL A 243 -10.25 -16.57 7.89
CA VAL A 243 -9.68 -17.89 8.11
C VAL A 243 -8.62 -17.81 9.21
N MET A 244 -8.78 -18.63 10.25
CA MET A 244 -7.78 -18.91 11.28
C MET A 244 -7.16 -20.28 11.02
N PHE A 245 -5.91 -20.29 10.54
CA PHE A 245 -5.20 -21.53 10.25
C PHE A 245 -4.64 -22.16 11.52
N PHE A 246 -4.85 -23.47 11.67
CA PHE A 246 -4.19 -24.29 12.69
C PHE A 246 -3.38 -25.46 12.11
N GLY A 247 -3.39 -25.62 10.78
CA GLY A 247 -2.45 -26.43 10.02
C GLY A 247 -1.69 -25.61 8.99
N THR A 248 -0.83 -26.25 8.20
CA THR A 248 -0.17 -25.60 7.06
C THR A 248 -1.08 -25.59 5.84
N PHE A 249 -1.05 -24.50 5.08
CA PHE A 249 -1.67 -24.39 3.77
C PHE A 249 -0.73 -23.67 2.83
N GLY A 250 -0.84 -23.92 1.53
CA GLY A 250 -0.05 -23.22 0.52
C GLY A 250 -0.54 -21.78 0.33
N SER A 251 -0.89 -21.47 -0.90
CA SER A 251 -1.53 -20.21 -1.27
C SER A 251 -2.80 -20.51 -2.06
N ALA A 252 -3.69 -19.52 -2.14
CA ALA A 252 -4.84 -19.53 -3.02
C ALA A 252 -5.06 -18.13 -3.60
N SER A 253 -5.60 -18.08 -4.82
CA SER A 253 -5.96 -16.79 -5.43
C SER A 253 -7.02 -16.10 -4.58
N GLY A 254 -6.77 -14.85 -4.18
CA GLY A 254 -7.66 -14.08 -3.31
C GLY A 254 -7.59 -14.42 -1.82
N LEU A 255 -6.58 -15.17 -1.36
CA LEU A 255 -6.29 -15.38 0.06
C LEU A 255 -5.32 -14.31 0.56
N TYR A 256 -5.83 -13.37 1.34
CA TYR A 256 -5.12 -12.19 1.82
C TYR A 256 -4.70 -12.35 3.27
N GLU A 257 -3.44 -12.05 3.59
CA GLU A 257 -2.94 -12.13 4.96
C GLU A 257 -3.43 -10.93 5.76
N LEU A 258 -4.06 -11.19 6.91
CA LEU A 258 -4.49 -10.16 7.85
C LEU A 258 -3.50 -10.02 9.00
N GLY A 259 -2.91 -11.12 9.45
CA GLY A 259 -2.05 -11.10 10.63
C GLY A 259 -1.69 -12.49 11.13
N LYS A 260 -1.24 -12.56 12.38
CA LYS A 260 -0.79 -13.79 13.02
C LYS A 260 -1.11 -13.82 14.51
N ALA A 261 -1.36 -15.01 15.04
CA ALA A 261 -1.50 -15.23 16.47
C ALA A 261 -0.16 -14.94 17.16
N VAL A 262 -0.20 -14.05 18.16
CA VAL A 262 0.94 -13.73 19.04
C VAL A 262 0.77 -14.37 20.42
N GLN A 263 -0.44 -14.80 20.76
CA GLN A 263 -0.75 -15.55 21.98
C GLN A 263 -1.89 -16.54 21.72
N GLY A 264 -1.79 -17.76 22.28
CA GLY A 264 -2.87 -18.75 22.27
C GLY A 264 -3.19 -19.37 20.89
N GLY A 265 -2.32 -19.22 19.89
CA GLY A 265 -2.56 -19.74 18.54
C GLY A 265 -2.70 -21.26 18.45
N ASP A 266 -2.13 -21.99 19.40
CA ASP A 266 -2.30 -23.44 19.59
C ASP A 266 -3.74 -23.83 19.97
N GLN A 267 -4.56 -22.87 20.43
CA GLN A 267 -5.95 -23.10 20.83
C GLN A 267 -6.94 -23.04 19.65
N ILE A 268 -6.54 -22.53 18.47
CA ILE A 268 -7.40 -22.38 17.29
C ILE A 268 -8.18 -23.65 16.94
N PRO A 269 -7.59 -24.87 16.86
CA PRO A 269 -8.33 -26.09 16.48
C PRO A 269 -9.56 -26.38 17.36
N SER A 270 -9.54 -25.84 18.57
CA SER A 270 -10.47 -26.16 19.63
C SER A 270 -11.54 -25.07 19.84
N LEU A 271 -11.54 -24.02 19.02
CA LEU A 271 -12.62 -23.03 18.95
C LEU A 271 -13.91 -23.68 18.41
N SER A 272 -15.05 -23.34 18.98
CA SER A 272 -16.37 -23.80 18.54
C SER A 272 -17.47 -22.89 19.10
N GLY A 273 -18.63 -22.88 18.45
CA GLY A 273 -19.76 -22.02 18.84
C GLY A 273 -19.48 -20.56 18.51
N THR A 274 -20.00 -19.65 19.33
CA THR A 274 -19.89 -18.22 19.10
C THR A 274 -18.55 -17.68 19.61
N LEU A 275 -17.81 -17.03 18.73
CA LEU A 275 -16.63 -16.22 19.04
C LEU A 275 -17.06 -14.83 19.49
N ARG A 276 -16.44 -14.35 20.56
CA ARG A 276 -16.40 -12.92 20.89
C ARG A 276 -15.07 -12.34 20.40
N ILE A 277 -15.12 -11.41 19.46
CA ILE A 277 -13.94 -10.76 18.87
C ILE A 277 -13.93 -9.29 19.24
N GLU A 278 -12.84 -8.82 19.84
CA GLU A 278 -12.72 -7.47 20.39
C GLU A 278 -11.39 -6.83 19.98
N ALA A 279 -11.38 -5.52 19.79
CA ALA A 279 -10.16 -4.74 19.68
C ALA A 279 -9.42 -4.72 21.03
N GLU A 280 -8.09 -4.87 21.00
CA GLU A 280 -7.20 -4.65 22.15
C GLU A 280 -6.72 -3.18 22.20
#